data_AF-A0A1M6VT93-F1
#
_entry.id   AF-A0A1M6VT93-F1
#
_cell.length_a   1.000
_cell.length_b   1.000
_cell.length_c   1.000
_cell.angle_alpha   90.00
_cell.angle_beta   90.00
_cell.angle_gamma   90.00
#
_symmetry.space_group_name_H-M   'P 1'
#
loop_
_entity.id
_entity.type
_entity.pdbx_description
1 polymer ?
#
loop_
_entity_poly.entity_id
_entity_poly.type
_entity_poly.pdbx_seq_one_letter_code
_entity_poly.pdbx_strand_id
1 'polypeptide(L)' 'MEVSEGPSTLVRDTQNRPLGHIDYSARAWTVFLRGVKSHV' A
#
# COMPACT_ATOMS: atom_id res chain seq x y z
N MET A 1 -1.69 8.81 6.47
CA MET A 1 -1.28 7.67 5.63
C MET A 1 -0.94 8.19 4.24
N GLU A 2 0.18 7.74 3.68
CA GLU A 2 0.64 8.12 2.34
C GLU A 2 0.82 6.86 1.48
N VAL A 3 0.50 6.96 0.18
CA VAL A 3 0.67 5.88 -0.80
C VAL A 3 1.37 6.45 -2.03
N SER A 4 2.43 5.79 -2.47
CA SER A 4 3.13 6.10 -3.72
C SER A 4 3.00 4.90 -4.66
N GLU A 5 2.23 5.06 -5.74
CA GLU A 5 2.01 4.01 -6.74
C GLU A 5 3.01 4.11 -7.90
N GLY A 6 3.39 2.96 -8.45
CA GLY A 6 4.39 2.82 -9.50
C GLY A 6 4.69 1.34 -9.78
N PRO A 7 5.88 0.99 -10.32
CA PRO A 7 6.31 -0.40 -10.48
C PRO A 7 6.21 -1.22 -9.17
N SER A 8 6.48 -0.56 -8.04
CA SER A 8 6.13 -0.98 -6.69
C SER A 8 5.25 0.08 -6.01
N THR A 9 4.44 -0.36 -5.06
CA THR A 9 3.58 0.50 -4.24
C THR A 9 4.16 0.62 -2.84
N LEU A 10 4.50 1.84 -2.45
CA LEU A 10 5.06 2.13 -1.14
C LEU A 10 3.96 2.72 -0.26
N VAL A 11 3.73 2.08 0.89
CA VAL A 11 2.73 2.53 1.86
C VAL A 11 3.44 2.95 3.13
N ARG A 12 3.22 4.21 3.57
CA ARG A 12 3.82 4.74 4.79
C ARG A 12 2.77 5.29 5.73
N ASP A 13 2.92 4.96 7.00
CA ASP A 13 2.18 5.63 8.06
C ASP A 13 2.85 6.97 8.41
N THR A 14 2.07 8.04 8.32
CA THR A 14 2.51 9.41 8.61
C THR A 14 2.75 9.65 10.09
N GLN A 15 2.13 8.87 10.98
CA GLN A 15 2.39 8.94 12.42
C GLN A 15 3.67 8.19 12.82
N ASN A 16 4.10 7.25 11.98
CA ASN A 16 5.26 6.38 12.24
C ASN A 16 6.32 6.52 11.13
N ARG A 17 6.57 7.75 10.64
CA ARG A 17 7.58 8.02 9.59
C ARG A 17 8.97 7.39 9.86
N PRO A 18 9.48 7.34 11.12
CA PRO A 18 10.78 6.73 11.41
C PRO A 18 10.85 5.22 11.10
N LEU A 19 9.71 4.52 11.05
CA LEU A 19 9.66 3.08 10.76
C LEU A 19 9.76 2.75 9.27
N GLY A 20 9.78 3.76 8.40
CA GLY A 20 9.89 3.58 6.95
C GLY A 20 8.55 3.28 6.26
N HIS A 21 8.61 2.58 5.13
CA HIS A 21 7.45 2.20 4.32
C HIS A 21 7.41 0.69 4.12
N ILE A 22 6.24 0.16 3.80
CA ILE A 22 6.05 -1.20 3.34
C ILE A 22 6.03 -1.18 1.81
N ASP A 23 6.79 -2.07 1.18
CA ASP A 23 6.82 -2.26 -0.28
C ASP A 23 5.88 -3.41 -0.67
N TYR A 24 5.00 -3.13 -1.62
CA TYR A 24 4.20 -4.12 -2.32
C TYR A 24 4.53 -4.09 -3.81
N SER A 25 4.56 -5.27 -4.45
CA SER A 25 4.44 -5.31 -5.92
C SER A 25 3.11 -4.70 -6.36
N ALA A 26 3.09 -4.07 -7.54
CA ALA A 26 1.84 -3.53 -8.12
C ALA A 26 0.72 -4.58 -8.21
N ARG A 27 1.07 -5.85 -8.48
CA ARG A 27 0.12 -6.97 -8.51
C ARG A 27 -0.47 -7.25 -7.12
N ALA A 28 0.35 -7.31 -6.09
CA ALA A 28 -0.10 -7.56 -4.72
C ALA A 28 -1.03 -6.43 -4.24
N TRP A 29 -0.66 -5.17 -4.49
CA TRP A 29 -1.50 -4.01 -4.18
C TRP A 29 -2.87 -4.08 -4.86
N THR A 30 -2.90 -4.43 -6.15
CA THR A 30 -4.15 -4.60 -6.91
C THR A 30 -5.05 -5.69 -6.32
N VAL A 31 -4.48 -6.85 -5.95
CA VAL A 31 -5.24 -7.95 -5.33
C VAL A 31 -5.79 -7.53 -3.96
N PHE A 32 -4.98 -6.86 -3.15
CA PHE A 32 -5.40 -6.32 -1.86
C PHE A 32 -6.59 -5.37 -1.99
N LEU A 33 -6.50 -4.37 -2.88
CA LEU A 33 -7.58 -3.40 -3.09
C LEU A 33 -8.86 -4.06 -3.61
N ARG A 34 -8.77 -5.09 -4.44
CA ARG A 34 -9.93 -5.88 -4.88
C ARG A 34 -10.58 -6.63 -3.71
N GLY A 35 -9.76 -7.24 -2.86
CA GLY A 35 -10.22 -7.93 -1.66
C GLY A 35 -10.99 -6.98 -0.73
N VAL A 36 -10.41 -5.83 -0.40
CA VAL A 36 -11.04 -4.79 0.43
C VAL A 36 -12.37 -4.33 -0.18
N LYS A 37 -12.40 -4.05 -1.49
CA LYS A 37 -13.61 -3.60 -2.21
C LYS A 37 -14.69 -4.67 -2.37
N SER A 38 -14.37 -5.94 -2.20
CA SER A 38 -15.37 -7.02 -2.30
C SER A 38 -16.02 -7.35 -0.94
N HIS A 39 -15.53 -6.75 0.15
CA HIS A 39 -16.05 -6.92 1.50
C HIS A 39 -16.80 -5.67 2.00
N VAL A 40 -17.30 -4.84 1.08
CA VAL A 40 -18.17 -3.69 1.34
C VAL A 40 -19.54 -3.91 0.72
#